data_AF-A0A2E8SSI7-F1
#
_entry.id   AF-A0A2E8SSI7-F1
#
_cell.length_a   1.000
_cell.length_b   1.000
_cell.length_c   1.000
_cell.angle_alpha   90.00
_cell.angle_beta   90.00
_cell.angle_gamma   90.00
#
_symmetry.space_group_name_H-M   'P 1'
#
loop_
_entity.id
_entity.type
_entity.pdbx_description
1 polymer ?
#
loop_
_entity_poly.entity_id
_entity_poly.type
_entity_poly.pdbx_seq_one_letter_code
_entity_poly.pdbx_strand_id
1 'polypeptide(L)'
;MRLICLVLGCMAWDAWSANQVVWHPKARTFDLRVKDVPLEVFLGMIKAETGWEVKVEPGLQRVVSGKFRDKPAADAIRLMLGRVRFALLPRVEGGTRLLVYAGNTRRATRAVAAV
;
A
#
# COMPACT_ATOMS: atom_id res chain seq x y z
N MET A 1 54.29 -12.79 -8.50
CA MET A 1 54.30 -11.42 -7.94
C MET A 1 53.93 -10.48 -9.08
N ARG A 2 52.81 -9.76 -9.09
CA ARG A 2 52.26 -8.89 -8.05
C ARG A 2 50.72 -8.88 -8.12
N LEU A 3 50.07 -9.03 -6.97
CA LEU A 3 48.66 -8.72 -6.76
C LEU A 3 48.47 -7.20 -6.87
N ILE A 4 47.45 -6.77 -7.59
CA ILE A 4 46.84 -5.44 -7.41
C ILE A 4 45.34 -5.68 -7.21
N CYS A 5 44.96 -5.70 -5.93
CA CYS A 5 43.56 -5.61 -5.50
C CYS A 5 43.10 -4.17 -5.73
N LEU A 6 42.30 -3.94 -6.78
CA LEU A 6 41.54 -2.71 -6.92
C LEU A 6 40.22 -2.90 -6.16
N VAL A 7 40.22 -2.46 -4.90
CA VAL A 7 39.01 -2.31 -4.09
C VAL A 7 38.22 -1.16 -4.71
N LEU A 8 37.44 -1.48 -5.75
CA LEU A 8 36.41 -0.59 -6.23
C LEU A 8 35.30 -0.66 -5.19
N GLY A 9 35.29 0.34 -4.30
CA GLY A 9 34.27 0.50 -3.29
C GLY A 9 32.90 0.39 -3.94
N CYS A 10 32.15 -0.64 -3.57
CA CYS A 10 30.71 -0.64 -3.75
C CYS A 10 30.19 0.56 -2.97
N MET A 11 30.07 1.71 -3.65
CA MET A 11 28.95 2.60 -3.40
C MET A 11 27.73 1.73 -3.62
N ALA A 12 27.27 1.08 -2.54
CA ALA A 12 25.91 0.62 -2.46
C ALA A 12 25.10 1.91 -2.56
N TRP A 13 24.80 2.31 -3.80
CA TRP A 13 23.56 3.00 -4.06
C TRP A 13 22.54 2.16 -3.31
N ASP A 14 22.01 2.71 -2.23
CA ASP A 14 20.74 2.27 -1.70
C ASP A 14 19.82 2.27 -2.91
N ALA A 15 19.65 1.09 -3.52
CA ALA A 15 18.68 0.88 -4.56
C ALA A 15 17.39 1.21 -3.83
N TRP A 16 16.90 2.41 -4.11
CA TRP A 16 15.61 2.88 -3.64
C TRP A 16 14.67 1.76 -4.02
N SER A 17 14.29 0.95 -3.04
CA SER A 17 13.32 -0.08 -3.33
C SER A 17 12.06 0.68 -3.65
N ALA A 18 11.70 0.73 -4.93
CA ALA A 18 10.47 1.34 -5.36
C ALA A 18 9.33 0.83 -4.48
N ASN A 19 8.42 1.73 -4.11
CA ASN A 19 7.23 1.33 -3.37
C ASN A 19 6.46 0.31 -4.21
N GLN A 20 6.14 -0.83 -3.60
CA GLN A 20 5.55 -1.95 -4.29
C GLN A 20 4.31 -2.43 -3.54
N VAL A 21 3.24 -2.62 -4.29
CA VAL A 21 1.98 -3.24 -3.86
C VAL A 21 1.68 -4.32 -4.90
N VAL A 22 1.65 -5.59 -4.50
CA VAL A 22 1.29 -6.71 -5.39
C VAL A 22 0.07 -7.42 -4.85
N TRP A 23 -0.93 -7.62 -5.70
CA TRP A 23 -2.17 -8.32 -5.37
C TRP A 23 -2.21 -9.72 -5.97
N HIS A 24 -2.48 -10.72 -5.15
CA HIS A 24 -2.65 -12.11 -5.57
C HIS A 24 -4.13 -12.50 -5.54
N PRO A 25 -4.92 -12.30 -6.61
CA PRO A 25 -6.39 -12.39 -6.57
C PRO A 25 -6.91 -13.78 -6.19
N LYS A 26 -6.21 -14.85 -6.58
CA LYS A 26 -6.59 -16.23 -6.25
C LYS A 26 -6.41 -16.54 -4.76
N ALA A 27 -5.29 -16.11 -4.17
CA ALA A 27 -4.98 -16.31 -2.76
C ALA A 27 -5.62 -15.26 -1.85
N ARG A 28 -6.05 -14.12 -2.42
CA ARG A 28 -6.58 -12.95 -1.73
C ARG A 28 -5.58 -12.32 -0.74
N THR A 29 -4.31 -12.34 -1.12
CA THR A 29 -3.19 -11.83 -0.32
C THR A 29 -2.44 -10.70 -1.01
N PHE A 30 -1.75 -9.87 -0.20
CA PHE A 30 -0.85 -8.82 -0.66
C PHE A 30 0.59 -9.10 -0.27
N ASP A 31 1.49 -8.69 -1.17
CA ASP A 31 2.88 -8.37 -0.84
C ASP A 31 3.05 -6.86 -0.90
N LEU A 32 3.49 -6.26 0.22
CA LEU A 32 3.69 -4.81 0.32
C LEU A 32 5.11 -4.49 0.71
N ARG A 33 5.65 -3.44 0.10
CA ARG A 33 6.87 -2.76 0.53
C ARG A 33 6.73 -1.28 0.23
N VAL A 34 6.39 -0.52 1.25
CA VAL A 34 6.11 0.91 1.14
C VAL A 34 6.88 1.62 2.25
N LYS A 35 7.55 2.71 1.92
CA LYS A 35 8.29 3.51 2.91
C LYS A 35 7.98 4.99 2.74
N ASP A 36 7.50 5.59 3.82
CA ASP A 36 7.25 7.01 4.00
C ASP A 36 6.35 7.61 2.92
N VAL A 37 5.28 6.89 2.58
CA VAL A 37 4.32 7.29 1.54
C VAL A 37 3.09 7.95 2.15
N PRO A 38 2.58 9.06 1.58
CA PRO A 38 1.29 9.63 1.97
C PRO A 38 0.15 8.61 1.83
N LEU A 39 -0.73 8.54 2.82
CA LEU A 39 -1.84 7.58 2.86
C LEU A 39 -2.63 7.54 1.55
N GLU A 40 -2.95 8.70 0.98
CA GLU A 40 -3.71 8.78 -0.26
C GLU A 40 -2.97 8.16 -1.46
N VAL A 41 -1.66 8.33 -1.55
CA VAL A 41 -0.83 7.70 -2.58
C VAL A 41 -0.80 6.19 -2.40
N PHE A 42 -0.66 5.70 -1.16
CA PHE A 42 -0.77 4.27 -0.85
C PHE A 42 -2.12 3.68 -1.26
N LEU A 43 -3.21 4.38 -0.97
CA LEU A 43 -4.56 3.99 -1.38
C LEU A 43 -4.72 4.01 -2.91
N GLY A 44 -4.06 4.93 -3.61
CA GLY A 44 -4.00 4.97 -5.06
C GLY A 44 -3.24 3.78 -5.66
N MET A 45 -2.13 3.36 -5.04
CA MET A 45 -1.42 2.13 -5.42
C MET A 45 -2.29 0.89 -5.25
N ILE A 46 -3.03 0.76 -4.14
CA ILE A 46 -4.01 -0.33 -3.96
C ILE A 46 -5.03 -0.32 -5.10
N LYS A 47 -5.58 0.85 -5.44
CA LYS A 47 -6.56 0.98 -6.52
C LYS A 47 -5.98 0.55 -7.86
N ALA A 48 -4.77 0.99 -8.20
CA ALA A 48 -4.09 0.63 -9.43
C ALA A 48 -3.88 -0.89 -9.54
N GLU A 49 -3.41 -1.52 -8.46
CA GLU A 49 -3.06 -2.94 -8.43
C GLU A 49 -4.29 -3.87 -8.41
N THR A 50 -5.39 -3.45 -7.77
CA THR A 50 -6.55 -4.32 -7.51
C THR A 50 -7.77 -4.03 -8.38
N GLY A 51 -7.84 -2.83 -8.98
CA GLY A 51 -9.05 -2.31 -9.62
C GLY A 51 -10.19 -1.99 -8.64
N TRP A 52 -9.94 -1.99 -7.32
CA TRP A 52 -10.97 -1.70 -6.32
C TRP A 52 -11.42 -0.24 -6.38
N GLU A 53 -12.64 0.02 -5.89
CA GLU A 53 -13.04 1.40 -5.61
C GLU A 53 -12.50 1.72 -4.22
N VAL A 54 -11.73 2.80 -4.14
CA VAL A 54 -11.13 3.24 -2.90
C VAL A 54 -11.66 4.63 -2.57
N LYS A 55 -12.22 4.76 -1.36
CA LYS A 55 -12.71 6.04 -0.83
C LYS A 55 -12.10 6.32 0.54
N VAL A 56 -11.80 7.58 0.79
CA VAL A 56 -11.15 8.06 2.01
C VAL A 56 -11.91 9.24 2.63
N GLU A 57 -11.90 9.33 3.96
CA GLU A 57 -12.36 10.52 4.67
C GLU A 57 -11.44 11.70 4.34
N PRO A 58 -11.99 12.84 3.85
CA PRO A 58 -11.19 14.03 3.57
C PRO A 58 -10.43 14.51 4.82
N GLY A 59 -9.22 15.03 4.61
CA GLY A 59 -8.39 15.56 5.70
C GLY A 59 -7.56 14.52 6.47
N LEU A 60 -7.65 13.22 6.14
CA LEU A 60 -6.74 12.22 6.69
C LEU A 60 -5.33 12.36 6.11
N GLN A 61 -4.50 13.15 6.80
CA GLN A 61 -3.08 13.34 6.46
C GLN A 61 -2.21 12.43 7.34
N ARG A 62 -1.72 11.36 6.72
CA ARG A 62 -0.92 10.32 7.38
C ARG A 62 0.17 9.86 6.42
N VAL A 63 1.28 9.41 6.98
CA VAL A 63 2.34 8.70 6.26
C VAL A 63 2.28 7.23 6.67
N VAL A 64 2.45 6.32 5.71
CA VAL A 64 2.43 4.88 5.94
C VAL A 64 3.75 4.24 5.49
N SER A 65 4.21 3.28 6.28
CA SER A 65 5.42 2.51 6.06
C SER A 65 5.16 1.07 6.51
N GLY A 66 5.61 0.11 5.71
CA GLY A 66 5.44 -1.31 6.02
C GLY A 66 6.04 -2.20 4.96
N LYS A 67 6.50 -3.37 5.40
CA LYS A 67 7.03 -4.42 4.52
C LYS A 67 6.58 -5.78 5.02
N PHE A 68 5.82 -6.49 4.20
CA PHE A 68 5.38 -7.84 4.49
C PHE A 68 4.98 -8.55 3.20
N ARG A 69 4.85 -9.87 3.30
CA ARG A 69 4.43 -10.74 2.20
C ARG A 69 3.33 -11.68 2.67
N ASP A 70 2.56 -12.14 1.71
CA ASP A 70 1.50 -13.12 1.85
C ASP A 70 0.53 -12.80 3.00
N LYS A 71 0.04 -11.55 3.01
CA LYS A 71 -0.93 -11.10 4.02
C LYS A 71 -2.34 -11.04 3.46
N PRO A 72 -3.34 -11.64 4.13
CA PRO A 72 -4.74 -11.46 3.76
C PRO A 72 -5.08 -9.97 3.64
N ALA A 73 -5.96 -9.62 2.70
CA ALA A 73 -6.30 -8.23 2.41
C ALA A 73 -6.61 -7.37 3.65
N ALA A 74 -7.45 -7.89 4.56
CA ALA A 74 -7.83 -7.18 5.78
C ALA A 74 -6.63 -6.97 6.71
N ASP A 75 -5.77 -7.97 6.86
CA ASP A 75 -4.60 -7.91 7.74
C ASP A 75 -3.54 -6.96 7.18
N ALA A 76 -3.27 -7.05 5.87
CA ALA A 76 -2.37 -6.16 5.17
C ALA A 76 -2.78 -4.69 5.35
N ILE A 77 -4.06 -4.38 5.08
CA ILE A 77 -4.60 -3.03 5.23
C ILE A 77 -4.56 -2.58 6.69
N ARG A 78 -4.93 -3.46 7.64
CA ARG A 78 -4.86 -3.16 9.08
C ARG A 78 -3.45 -2.79 9.51
N LEU A 79 -2.45 -3.56 9.08
CA LEU A 79 -1.04 -3.32 9.41
C LEU A 79 -0.56 -1.96 8.87
N MET A 80 -0.92 -1.62 7.63
CA MET A 80 -0.53 -0.35 7.00
C MET A 80 -1.24 0.86 7.59
N LEU A 81 -2.53 0.73 7.93
CA LEU A 81 -3.35 1.84 8.42
C LEU A 81 -3.23 2.06 9.93
N GLY A 82 -2.81 1.04 10.68
CA GLY A 82 -2.70 1.07 12.13
C GLY A 82 -4.05 1.33 12.80
N ARG A 83 -4.19 2.51 13.42
CA ARG A 83 -5.40 2.93 14.14
C ARG A 83 -6.48 3.52 13.24
N VAL A 84 -6.17 3.86 11.98
CA VAL A 84 -7.18 4.37 11.04
C VAL A 84 -8.15 3.23 10.72
N ARG A 85 -9.44 3.51 10.78
CA ARG A 85 -10.48 2.52 10.58
C ARG A 85 -10.69 2.30 9.08
N PHE A 86 -11.11 1.11 8.72
CA PHE A 86 -11.46 0.79 7.35
C PHE A 86 -12.60 -0.23 7.28
N ALA A 87 -13.19 -0.35 6.09
CA ALA A 87 -14.13 -1.40 5.74
C ALA A 87 -13.83 -1.93 4.33
N LEU A 88 -13.91 -3.24 4.15
CA LEU A 88 -13.88 -3.92 2.87
C LEU A 88 -15.28 -4.44 2.58
N LEU A 89 -15.92 -3.90 1.54
CA LEU A 89 -17.28 -4.28 1.16
C LEU A 89 -17.26 -4.99 -0.20
N PRO A 90 -17.85 -6.19 -0.34
CA PRO A 90 -17.99 -6.81 -1.65
C PRO A 90 -18.91 -5.96 -2.53
N ARG A 91 -18.61 -5.90 -3.83
CA ARG A 91 -19.53 -5.37 -4.84
C ARG A 91 -19.88 -6.43 -5.85
N VAL A 92 -21.06 -6.25 -6.45
CA VAL A 92 -21.53 -7.04 -7.59
C VAL A 92 -20.63 -6.82 -8.81
N GLU A 93 -20.16 -5.58 -9.02
CA GLU A 93 -19.30 -5.20 -10.12
C GLU A 93 -18.02 -4.48 -9.64
N GLY A 94 -16.90 -4.77 -10.30
CA GLY A 94 -15.62 -4.11 -10.03
C GLY A 94 -14.94 -4.53 -8.72
N GLY A 95 -15.21 -5.73 -8.20
CA GLY A 95 -14.48 -6.31 -7.08
C GLY A 95 -14.86 -5.74 -5.70
N THR A 96 -13.89 -5.20 -4.95
CA THR A 96 -14.10 -4.76 -3.56
C THR A 96 -14.17 -3.23 -3.47
N ARG A 97 -14.92 -2.72 -2.49
CA ARG A 97 -14.87 -1.33 -2.03
C ARG A 97 -14.03 -1.23 -0.77
N LEU A 98 -12.96 -0.45 -0.81
CA LEU A 98 -12.19 -0.07 0.37
C LEU A 98 -12.63 1.32 0.83
N LEU A 99 -13.18 1.41 2.04
CA LEU A 99 -13.49 2.66 2.72
C LEU A 99 -12.47 2.89 3.84
N VAL A 100 -11.86 4.07 3.90
CA VAL A 100 -10.89 4.45 4.95
C VAL A 100 -11.37 5.71 5.66
N TYR A 101 -11.47 5.68 6.99
CA TYR A 101 -12.09 6.74 7.78
C TYR A 101 -11.54 6.79 9.22
N ALA A 102 -11.62 7.96 9.86
CA ALA A 102 -11.34 8.09 11.29
C ALA A 102 -12.63 7.95 12.12
N GLY A 103 -13.71 8.63 11.68
CA GLY A 103 -14.98 8.65 12.41
C GLY A 103 -15.83 7.43 12.11
N ASN A 104 -16.61 7.49 11.03
CA ASN A 104 -17.51 6.42 10.61
C ASN A 104 -17.46 6.23 9.08
N THR A 105 -18.03 5.13 8.61
CA THR A 105 -18.01 4.74 7.18
C THR A 105 -18.59 5.79 6.24
N ARG A 106 -19.61 6.56 6.66
CA ARG A 106 -20.26 7.58 5.81
C ARG A 106 -19.35 8.78 5.53
N ARG A 107 -18.28 8.97 6.32
CA ARG A 107 -17.32 10.06 6.11
C ARG A 107 -16.28 9.74 5.03
N ALA A 108 -16.12 8.47 4.63
CA ALA A 108 -15.28 8.08 3.51
C ALA A 108 -15.93 8.44 2.17
N THR A 109 -15.96 9.73 1.85
CA THR A 109 -16.71 10.28 0.70
C THR A 109 -15.85 10.53 -0.52
N ARG A 110 -14.56 10.82 -0.34
CA ARG A 110 -13.67 11.21 -1.44
C ARG A 110 -13.11 9.98 -2.15
N ALA A 111 -13.32 9.88 -3.45
CA ALA A 111 -12.70 8.85 -4.27
C ALA A 111 -11.20 9.10 -4.41
N VAL A 112 -10.41 8.03 -4.32
CA VAL A 112 -8.97 8.06 -4.55
C VAL A 112 -8.69 7.73 -6.02
N ALA A 113 -7.77 8.46 -6.65
CA ALA A 113 -7.28 8.17 -8.00
C ALA A 113 -6.24 7.05 -7.96
N ALA A 114 -6.16 6.25 -9.04
CA ALA A 114 -5.02 5.35 -9.20
C ALA A 114 -3.73 6.18 -9.39
N VAL A 115 -2.60 5.64 -8.94
CA VAL A 115 -1.26 6.24 -9.10
C VAL A 115 -0.50 5.48 -10.17
#